data_AF-A0A1H8NNX8-F1
#
_entry.id   AF-A0A1H8NNX8-F1
#
_cell.length_a   1.000
_cell.length_b   1.000
_cell.length_c   1.000
_cell.angle_alpha   90.00
_cell.angle_beta   90.00
_cell.angle_gamma   90.00
#
_symmetry.space_group_name_H-M   'P 1'
#
loop_
_entity.id
_entity.type
_entity.pdbx_description
1 polymer ?
#
loop_
_entity_poly.entity_id
_entity_poly.type
_entity_poly.pdbx_seq_one_letter_code
_entity_poly.pdbx_strand_id
1 'polypeptide(L)'
;MSGIVLSASVRQNLLSLQSTADLLATTQNRLSTGKSVNSALDNPTNFFTAQSLDNRSSDINNLLDSIANGVQVLQAANTGLTSLQKLIDSAKSIANQALQTTVGYSSKSSVSTTIAGATASDLRGTTSYSSASAFSNVLYTGAVGGTTPATSAAKLGGVSGVLTGAVVNDNQATPAPITGTTLLY
;
A
#
# COMPACT_ATOMS: atom_id res chain seq x y z
N MET A 1 48.26 -3.39 -95.74
CA MET A 1 48.48 -4.30 -94.60
C MET A 1 48.49 -5.72 -95.12
N SER A 2 49.66 -6.34 -95.21
CA SER A 2 49.78 -7.78 -95.48
C SER A 2 49.12 -8.50 -94.31
N GLY A 3 47.90 -9.01 -94.53
CA GLY A 3 47.21 -9.79 -93.52
C GLY A 3 48.11 -10.95 -93.12
N ILE A 4 48.40 -11.07 -91.83
CA ILE A 4 49.12 -12.22 -91.29
C ILE A 4 48.20 -13.42 -91.54
N VAL A 5 48.42 -14.13 -92.65
CA VAL A 5 47.77 -15.40 -92.95
C VAL A 5 48.47 -16.45 -92.12
N LEU A 6 48.00 -16.60 -90.88
CA LEU A 6 48.38 -17.70 -90.02
C LEU A 6 47.98 -19.01 -90.70
N SER A 7 48.92 -19.95 -90.82
CA SER A 7 48.62 -21.29 -91.33
C SER A 7 47.51 -21.94 -90.49
N ALA A 8 46.71 -22.82 -91.09
CA ALA A 8 45.58 -23.46 -90.41
C ALA A 8 46.00 -24.10 -89.06
N SER A 9 47.18 -24.72 -89.01
CA SER A 9 47.75 -25.34 -87.82
C SER A 9 48.14 -24.33 -86.73
N VAL A 10 48.62 -23.14 -87.09
CA VAL A 10 48.98 -22.11 -86.10
C VAL A 10 47.73 -21.47 -85.49
N ARG A 11 46.65 -21.28 -86.27
CA ARG A 11 45.35 -20.82 -85.71
C ARG A 11 44.73 -21.83 -84.76
N GLN A 12 44.79 -23.12 -85.10
CA GLN A 12 44.27 -24.17 -84.22
C GLN A 12 45.01 -24.19 -82.88
N ASN A 13 46.34 -24.05 -82.91
CA ASN A 13 47.13 -23.93 -81.68
C ASN A 13 46.79 -22.67 -80.88
N LEU A 14 46.63 -21.52 -81.56
CA LEU A 14 46.24 -20.28 -80.89
C LEU A 14 44.85 -20.35 -80.26
N LEU A 15 43.86 -20.96 -80.92
CA LEU A 15 42.53 -21.22 -80.38
C LEU A 15 42.59 -22.12 -79.13
N SER A 16 43.45 -23.13 -79.13
CA SER A 16 43.66 -24.01 -77.98
C SER A 16 44.29 -23.27 -76.80
N LEU A 17 45.28 -22.41 -77.07
CA LEU A 17 45.93 -21.58 -76.04
C LEU A 17 44.97 -20.53 -75.48
N GLN A 18 44.13 -19.92 -76.32
CA GLN A 18 43.08 -19.00 -75.87
C GLN A 18 42.06 -19.72 -74.99
N SER A 19 41.57 -20.88 -75.42
CA SER A 19 40.62 -21.69 -74.61
C SER A 19 41.22 -22.11 -73.27
N THR A 20 42.53 -22.41 -73.24
CA THR A 20 43.24 -22.75 -72.00
C THR A 20 43.41 -21.54 -71.09
N ALA A 21 43.72 -20.36 -71.66
CA ALA A 21 43.82 -19.11 -70.91
C ALA A 21 42.45 -18.73 -70.29
N ASP A 22 41.35 -18.88 -71.03
CA ASP A 22 39.99 -18.61 -70.55
C ASP A 22 39.56 -19.58 -69.44
N LEU A 23 39.87 -20.88 -69.60
CA LEU A 23 39.62 -21.89 -68.57
C LEU A 23 40.41 -21.59 -67.29
N LEU A 24 41.68 -21.19 -67.44
CA LEU A 24 42.55 -20.86 -66.32
C LEU A 24 42.09 -19.59 -65.60
N ALA A 25 41.67 -18.55 -66.33
CA ALA A 25 41.08 -17.34 -65.75
C ALA A 25 39.80 -17.65 -64.97
N THR A 26 38.92 -18.48 -65.54
CA THR A 26 37.68 -18.93 -64.88
C THR A 26 37.96 -19.73 -63.62
N THR A 27 38.94 -20.64 -63.67
CA THR A 27 39.34 -21.47 -62.53
C THR A 27 39.93 -20.64 -61.41
N GLN A 28 40.79 -19.66 -61.73
CA GLN A 28 41.33 -18.73 -60.74
C GLN A 28 40.23 -17.89 -60.09
N ASN A 29 39.24 -17.42 -60.86
CA ASN A 29 38.10 -16.66 -60.33
C ASN A 29 37.28 -17.51 -59.34
N ARG A 30 36.98 -18.77 -59.70
CA ARG A 30 36.26 -19.70 -58.80
C ARG A 30 37.07 -20.06 -57.56
N LEU A 31 38.37 -20.23 -57.67
CA LEU A 31 39.26 -20.46 -56.52
C LEU A 31 39.32 -19.25 -55.59
N SER A 32 39.43 -18.04 -56.14
CA SER A 32 39.51 -16.81 -55.35
C SER A 32 38.22 -16.49 -54.61
N THR A 33 37.06 -16.86 -55.16
CA THR A 33 35.75 -16.57 -54.56
C THR A 33 35.17 -17.75 -53.80
N GLY A 34 35.69 -18.96 -54.02
CA GLY A 34 35.09 -20.21 -53.54
C GLY A 34 33.75 -20.52 -54.19
N LYS A 35 33.28 -19.72 -55.16
CA LYS A 35 31.97 -19.87 -55.78
C LYS A 35 32.10 -20.55 -57.13
N SER A 36 31.22 -21.53 -57.34
CA SER A 36 31.08 -22.23 -58.63
C SER A 36 30.44 -21.33 -59.69
N VAL A 37 29.58 -20.39 -59.30
CA VAL A 37 28.90 -19.43 -60.18
C VAL A 37 29.13 -18.06 -59.57
N ASN A 38 29.89 -17.20 -60.25
CA ASN A 38 30.29 -15.91 -59.68
C ASN A 38 29.52 -14.73 -60.28
N SER A 39 28.92 -14.93 -61.45
CA SER A 39 28.07 -13.92 -62.10
C SER A 39 26.77 -14.51 -62.65
N ALA A 40 25.80 -13.64 -62.93
CA ALA A 40 24.58 -14.04 -63.63
C ALA A 40 24.84 -14.52 -65.08
N LEU A 41 25.99 -14.20 -65.67
CA LEU A 41 26.37 -14.68 -67.00
C LEU A 41 26.85 -16.14 -66.98
N ASP A 42 27.40 -16.61 -65.85
CA ASP A 42 27.84 -18.01 -65.71
C ASP A 42 26.63 -18.95 -65.62
N ASN A 43 25.67 -18.61 -64.76
CA ASN A 43 24.41 -19.32 -64.61
C ASN A 43 23.38 -18.43 -63.88
N PRO A 44 22.40 -17.84 -64.57
CA PRO A 44 21.48 -16.88 -63.95
C PRO A 44 20.63 -17.53 -62.85
N THR A 45 20.10 -18.74 -63.08
CA THR A 45 19.25 -19.45 -62.11
C THR A 45 19.98 -19.68 -60.79
N ASN A 46 21.19 -20.22 -60.86
CA ASN A 46 21.97 -20.52 -59.65
C ASN A 46 22.44 -19.24 -58.96
N PHE A 47 22.86 -18.22 -59.71
CA PHE A 47 23.32 -16.95 -59.15
C PHE A 47 22.21 -16.24 -58.35
N PHE A 48 21.01 -16.08 -58.94
CA PHE A 48 19.90 -15.41 -58.25
C PHE A 48 19.28 -16.25 -57.14
N THR A 49 19.31 -17.59 -57.25
CA THR A 49 18.90 -18.47 -56.15
C THR A 49 19.84 -18.32 -54.96
N ALA A 50 21.16 -18.36 -55.19
CA ALA A 50 22.15 -18.14 -54.13
C ALA A 50 22.01 -16.75 -53.49
N GLN A 51 21.83 -15.70 -54.29
CA GLN A 51 21.59 -14.34 -53.79
C GLN A 51 20.33 -14.26 -52.92
N SER A 52 19.24 -14.92 -53.32
CA SER A 52 18.00 -14.95 -52.53
C SER A 52 18.20 -15.68 -51.19
N LEU A 53 19.00 -16.75 -51.19
CA LEU A 53 19.35 -17.48 -49.97
C LEU A 53 20.27 -16.66 -49.06
N ASP A 54 21.22 -15.91 -49.60
CA ASP A 54 22.08 -14.99 -48.83
C ASP A 54 21.23 -13.91 -48.14
N ASN A 55 20.29 -13.29 -48.86
CA ASN A 55 19.35 -12.33 -48.29
C ASN A 55 18.51 -12.96 -47.16
N ARG A 56 17.94 -14.14 -47.39
CA ARG A 56 17.14 -14.85 -46.38
C ARG A 56 17.97 -15.24 -45.15
N SER A 57 19.24 -15.57 -45.32
CA SER A 57 20.16 -15.82 -44.20
C SER A 57 20.35 -14.55 -43.35
N SER A 58 20.54 -13.41 -43.99
CA SER A 58 20.60 -12.11 -43.30
C SER A 58 19.31 -11.80 -42.54
N ASP A 59 18.16 -12.03 -43.17
CA ASP A 59 16.85 -11.82 -42.54
C ASP A 59 16.65 -12.76 -41.34
N ILE A 60 17.09 -14.01 -41.44
CA ILE A 60 17.04 -14.98 -40.34
C ILE A 60 17.93 -14.52 -39.17
N ASN A 61 19.12 -13.95 -39.43
CA ASN A 61 19.97 -13.40 -38.36
C ASN A 61 19.28 -12.23 -37.65
N ASN A 62 18.68 -11.30 -38.40
CA ASN A 62 17.92 -10.19 -37.82
C ASN A 62 16.70 -10.68 -37.00
N LEU A 63 16.03 -11.73 -37.49
CA LEU A 63 14.93 -12.37 -36.78
C LEU A 63 15.42 -13.07 -35.50
N LEU A 64 16.57 -13.75 -35.55
CA LEU A 64 17.16 -14.42 -34.41
C LEU A 64 17.47 -13.42 -33.30
N ASP A 65 18.04 -12.26 -33.63
CA ASP A 65 18.30 -11.19 -32.67
C ASP A 65 17.00 -10.65 -32.08
N SER A 66 15.97 -10.46 -32.90
CA SER A 66 14.64 -10.03 -32.43
C SER A 66 14.00 -11.06 -31.48
N ILE A 67 14.14 -12.35 -31.79
CA ILE A 67 13.69 -13.45 -30.93
C ILE A 67 14.47 -13.48 -29.62
N ALA A 68 15.79 -13.29 -29.66
CA ALA A 68 16.63 -13.25 -28.45
C ALA A 68 16.18 -12.12 -27.51
N ASN A 69 15.87 -10.94 -28.05
CA ASN A 69 15.26 -9.84 -27.30
C ASN A 69 13.87 -10.24 -26.75
N GLY A 70 13.02 -10.87 -27.56
CA GLY A 70 11.70 -11.35 -27.12
C GLY A 70 11.77 -12.38 -25.99
N VAL A 71 12.76 -13.28 -26.01
CA VAL A 71 13.00 -14.26 -24.94
C VAL A 71 13.36 -13.55 -23.62
N GLN A 72 14.17 -12.49 -23.65
CA GLN A 72 14.47 -11.72 -22.45
C GLN A 72 13.22 -11.05 -21.86
N VAL A 73 12.34 -10.52 -22.71
CA VAL A 73 11.04 -9.96 -22.28
C VAL A 73 10.17 -11.05 -21.64
N LEU A 74 10.09 -12.23 -22.24
CA LEU A 74 9.35 -13.36 -21.67
C LEU A 74 9.94 -13.82 -20.34
N GLN A 75 11.26 -13.80 -20.20
CA GLN A 75 11.93 -14.16 -18.95
C GLN A 75 11.62 -13.16 -17.83
N ALA A 76 11.68 -11.85 -18.13
CA ALA A 76 11.27 -10.81 -17.20
C ALA A 76 9.78 -10.93 -16.81
N ALA A 77 8.91 -11.21 -17.79
CA ALA A 77 7.50 -11.47 -17.53
C ALA A 77 7.29 -12.70 -16.62
N ASN A 78 8.05 -13.78 -16.81
CA ASN A 78 7.99 -14.97 -15.96
C ASN A 78 8.41 -14.65 -14.51
N THR A 79 9.46 -13.85 -14.31
CA THR A 79 9.85 -13.36 -12.97
C THR A 79 8.77 -12.48 -12.35
N GLY A 80 8.14 -11.61 -13.16
CA GLY A 80 7.00 -10.79 -12.75
C GLY A 80 5.81 -11.65 -12.28
N LEU A 81 5.42 -12.66 -13.06
CA LEU A 81 4.35 -13.59 -12.70
C LEU A 81 4.66 -14.37 -11.43
N THR A 82 5.90 -14.83 -11.25
CA THR A 82 6.34 -15.49 -10.00
C THR A 82 6.19 -14.55 -8.79
N SER A 83 6.53 -13.28 -8.96
CA SER A 83 6.37 -12.27 -7.91
C SER A 83 4.89 -12.02 -7.58
N LEU A 84 4.03 -11.98 -8.59
CA LEU A 84 2.58 -11.87 -8.41
C LEU A 84 1.99 -13.10 -7.72
N GLN A 85 2.46 -14.30 -8.02
CA GLN A 85 2.04 -15.52 -7.31
C GLN A 85 2.38 -15.43 -5.80
N LYS A 86 3.61 -15.02 -5.46
CA LYS A 86 4.01 -14.81 -4.06
C LYS A 86 3.17 -13.74 -3.36
N LEU A 87 2.82 -12.67 -4.07
CA LEU A 87 1.92 -11.63 -3.57
C LEU A 87 0.52 -12.19 -3.29
N ILE A 88 -0.02 -13.00 -4.19
CA ILE A 88 -1.32 -13.65 -4.02
C ILE A 88 -1.29 -14.61 -2.83
N ASP A 89 -0.22 -15.39 -2.65
CA ASP A 89 -0.08 -16.29 -1.51
C ASP A 89 0.00 -15.52 -0.18
N SER A 90 0.72 -14.41 -0.15
CA SER A 90 0.76 -13.49 1.00
C SER A 90 -0.61 -12.88 1.29
N ALA A 91 -1.32 -12.43 0.25
CA ALA A 91 -2.66 -11.89 0.38
C ALA A 91 -3.66 -12.94 0.89
N LYS A 92 -3.56 -14.20 0.43
CA LYS A 92 -4.35 -15.32 0.97
C LYS A 92 -4.02 -15.57 2.44
N SER A 93 -2.75 -15.54 2.82
CA SER A 93 -2.35 -15.70 4.22
C SER A 93 -2.96 -14.60 5.11
N ILE A 94 -2.86 -13.34 4.68
CA ILE A 94 -3.47 -12.20 5.38
C ILE A 94 -4.99 -12.33 5.42
N ALA A 95 -5.64 -12.73 4.33
CA ALA A 95 -7.09 -12.94 4.29
C ALA A 95 -7.53 -14.05 5.27
N ASN A 96 -6.78 -15.15 5.35
CA ASN A 96 -7.02 -16.22 6.31
C ASN A 96 -6.77 -15.76 7.76
N GLN A 97 -5.73 -14.95 7.99
CA GLN A 97 -5.45 -14.36 9.30
C GLN A 97 -6.56 -13.41 9.73
N ALA A 98 -7.06 -12.58 8.80
CA ALA A 98 -8.20 -11.71 9.04
C ALA A 98 -9.49 -12.50 9.31
N LEU A 99 -9.72 -13.62 8.61
CA LEU A 99 -10.86 -14.51 8.84
C LEU A 99 -10.81 -15.19 10.22
N GLN A 100 -9.62 -15.60 10.67
CA GLN A 100 -9.41 -16.16 12.02
C GLN A 100 -9.41 -15.10 13.13
N THR A 101 -9.18 -13.84 12.80
CA THR A 101 -9.22 -12.77 13.78
C THR A 101 -10.67 -12.53 14.18
N THR A 102 -11.06 -13.08 15.34
CA THR A 102 -12.32 -12.72 15.99
C THR A 102 -12.36 -11.21 16.12
N VAL A 103 -13.33 -10.54 15.47
CA VAL A 103 -13.60 -9.12 15.69
C VAL A 103 -13.79 -8.91 17.18
N GLY A 104 -12.81 -8.27 17.83
CA GLY A 104 -12.72 -8.05 19.27
C GLY A 104 -13.79 -7.12 19.85
N TYR A 105 -14.95 -7.02 19.20
CA TYR A 105 -16.16 -6.57 19.85
C TYR A 105 -16.67 -7.72 20.71
N SER A 106 -16.02 -7.93 21.86
CA SER A 106 -16.72 -8.51 23.00
C SER A 106 -18.00 -7.70 23.13
N SER A 107 -19.15 -8.36 22.95
CA SER A 107 -20.48 -7.80 23.19
C SER A 107 -20.39 -6.81 24.35
N LYS A 108 -20.79 -5.54 24.11
CA LYS A 108 -20.73 -4.42 25.07
C LYS A 108 -20.56 -4.91 26.50
N SER A 109 -19.47 -4.52 27.17
CA SER A 109 -19.34 -4.68 28.63
C SER A 109 -20.63 -4.20 29.28
N SER A 110 -21.44 -5.16 29.73
CA SER A 110 -22.73 -4.91 30.34
C SER A 110 -22.71 -5.61 31.68
N VAL A 111 -22.43 -4.82 32.71
CA VAL A 111 -22.66 -5.22 34.09
C VAL A 111 -24.14 -5.01 34.35
N SER A 112 -24.91 -6.10 34.36
CA SER A 112 -26.31 -6.10 34.78
C SER A 112 -26.38 -6.78 36.14
N THR A 113 -26.72 -6.02 37.17
CA THR A 113 -27.00 -6.54 38.52
C THR A 113 -28.35 -6.01 38.97
N THR A 114 -29.21 -6.90 39.46
CA THR A 114 -30.50 -6.52 40.03
C THR A 114 -30.29 -6.12 41.48
N ILE A 115 -30.28 -4.81 41.75
CA ILE A 115 -30.32 -4.31 43.12
C ILE A 115 -31.77 -4.47 43.60
N ALA A 116 -32.02 -5.38 44.54
CA ALA A 116 -33.36 -5.63 45.07
C ALA A 116 -33.98 -4.31 45.58
N GLY A 117 -35.17 -3.97 45.07
CA GLY A 117 -35.90 -2.75 45.42
C GLY A 117 -35.53 -1.49 44.64
N ALA A 118 -34.53 -1.53 43.75
CA ALA A 118 -34.21 -0.39 42.88
C ALA A 118 -35.28 -0.20 41.78
N THR A 119 -35.59 1.05 41.46
CA THR A 119 -36.52 1.45 40.38
C THR A 119 -35.83 2.42 39.44
N ALA A 120 -36.45 2.76 38.30
CA ALA A 120 -35.88 3.70 37.33
C ALA A 120 -35.57 5.10 37.92
N SER A 121 -36.20 5.48 39.03
CA SER A 121 -36.02 6.76 39.70
C SER A 121 -35.10 6.70 40.92
N ASP A 122 -34.78 5.51 41.44
CA ASP A 122 -33.91 5.32 42.61
C ASP A 122 -33.13 4.00 42.52
N LEU A 123 -31.80 4.12 42.46
CA LEU A 123 -30.88 3.01 42.30
C LEU A 123 -30.36 2.42 43.63
N ARG A 124 -30.85 2.89 44.79
CA ARG A 124 -30.25 2.57 46.10
C ARG A 124 -30.70 1.24 46.72
N GLY A 125 -31.80 0.63 46.27
CA GLY A 125 -32.28 -0.68 46.74
C GLY A 125 -33.12 -0.68 48.03
N THR A 126 -33.34 -1.84 48.65
CA THR A 126 -34.24 -2.08 49.82
C THR A 126 -33.67 -1.67 51.20
N THR A 127 -32.55 -0.95 51.26
CA THR A 127 -32.00 -0.53 52.56
C THR A 127 -32.86 0.55 53.20
N SER A 128 -33.17 0.40 54.50
CA SER A 128 -33.99 1.31 55.29
C SER A 128 -33.31 2.67 55.49
N TYR A 129 -33.29 3.50 54.45
CA TYR A 129 -32.93 4.91 54.58
C TYR A 129 -34.19 5.70 54.96
N SER A 130 -34.16 6.43 56.07
CA SER A 130 -35.25 7.30 56.52
C SER A 130 -35.55 8.47 55.56
N SER A 131 -34.76 8.62 54.49
CA SER A 131 -34.97 9.57 53.40
C SER A 131 -35.33 8.76 52.15
N ALA A 132 -36.62 8.48 51.98
CA ALA A 132 -37.17 7.60 50.93
C ALA A 132 -37.22 8.24 49.53
N SER A 133 -36.53 9.37 49.32
CA SER A 133 -36.60 10.15 48.10
C SER A 133 -35.30 10.92 47.91
N ALA A 134 -34.49 10.49 46.94
CA ALA A 134 -33.41 11.31 46.41
C ALA A 134 -34.01 12.38 45.49
N PHE A 135 -34.52 13.47 46.06
CA PHE A 135 -34.90 14.62 45.23
C PHE A 135 -33.62 15.26 44.71
N SER A 136 -33.34 15.01 43.44
CA SER A 136 -32.22 15.58 42.71
C SER A 136 -32.19 17.10 42.85
N ASN A 137 -30.99 17.63 43.08
CA ASN A 137 -30.58 19.04 43.13
C ASN A 137 -30.89 19.88 44.40
N VAL A 138 -31.48 19.31 45.47
CA VAL A 138 -31.69 20.04 46.75
C VAL A 138 -31.10 19.26 47.93
N LEU A 139 -30.31 19.94 48.77
CA LEU A 139 -29.81 19.39 50.03
C LEU A 139 -30.92 19.48 51.10
N TYR A 140 -31.16 18.41 51.87
CA TYR A 140 -32.18 18.36 52.92
C TYR A 140 -31.55 18.30 54.31
N THR A 141 -32.23 18.83 55.32
CA THR A 141 -31.69 19.01 56.69
C THR A 141 -31.52 17.71 57.49
N GLY A 142 -32.02 16.58 56.99
CA GLY A 142 -32.07 15.32 57.74
C GLY A 142 -33.17 15.27 58.81
N ALA A 143 -34.09 16.25 58.84
CA ALA A 143 -35.26 16.21 59.71
C ALA A 143 -36.21 15.04 59.36
N VAL A 144 -36.91 14.52 60.36
CA VAL A 144 -37.89 13.43 60.21
C VAL A 144 -38.90 13.80 59.11
N GLY A 145 -39.10 12.90 58.15
CA GLY A 145 -39.98 13.10 57.01
C GLY A 145 -39.30 13.60 55.73
N GLY A 146 -38.05 14.08 55.78
CA GLY A 146 -37.20 14.26 54.58
C GLY A 146 -37.66 15.32 53.56
N THR A 147 -38.65 16.15 53.87
CA THR A 147 -39.22 17.16 52.96
C THR A 147 -38.70 18.58 53.21
N THR A 148 -37.89 18.80 54.25
CA THR A 148 -37.42 20.15 54.63
C THR A 148 -36.09 20.50 53.94
N PRO A 149 -36.07 21.47 53.01
CA PRO A 149 -34.84 21.91 52.35
C PRO A 149 -33.85 22.52 53.35
N ALA A 150 -32.56 22.30 53.14
CA ALA A 150 -31.51 22.99 53.88
C ALA A 150 -31.48 24.47 53.49
N THR A 151 -31.72 25.34 54.48
CA THR A 151 -31.53 26.79 54.35
C THR A 151 -30.11 27.15 54.81
N SER A 152 -29.64 28.38 54.57
CA SER A 152 -28.32 28.84 55.03
C SER A 152 -28.12 28.77 56.55
N ALA A 153 -29.20 28.66 57.33
CA ALA A 153 -29.16 28.46 58.78
C ALA A 153 -29.14 26.98 59.20
N ALA A 154 -29.35 26.04 58.28
CA ALA A 154 -29.43 24.61 58.59
C ALA A 154 -28.04 24.02 58.88
N LYS A 155 -27.86 23.51 60.10
CA LYS A 155 -26.63 22.88 60.56
C LYS A 155 -26.66 21.39 60.18
N LEU A 156 -25.97 21.02 59.11
CA LEU A 156 -25.84 19.63 58.66
C LEU A 156 -24.83 18.87 59.54
N GLY A 157 -25.18 18.65 60.81
CA GLY A 157 -24.38 17.84 61.75
C GLY A 157 -23.20 18.55 62.42
N GLY A 158 -23.05 19.87 62.26
CA GLY A 158 -22.03 20.67 62.94
C GLY A 158 -22.54 21.43 64.18
N VAL A 159 -21.70 21.61 65.20
CA VAL A 159 -21.97 22.48 66.36
C VAL A 159 -21.68 23.94 66.00
N SER A 160 -22.56 24.87 66.37
CA SER A 160 -22.29 26.31 66.20
C SER A 160 -21.04 26.69 66.99
N GLY A 161 -20.06 27.33 66.37
CA GLY A 161 -19.04 28.06 67.13
C GLY A 161 -19.72 29.11 68.01
N VAL A 162 -19.43 29.08 69.31
CA VAL A 162 -19.80 30.16 70.24
C VAL A 162 -18.83 31.30 70.01
N LEU A 163 -19.33 32.52 69.82
CA LEU A 163 -18.48 33.70 69.73
C LEU A 163 -17.83 33.95 71.11
N THR A 164 -16.58 33.52 71.28
CA THR A 164 -15.78 33.68 72.52
C THR A 164 -15.01 35.00 72.56
N GLY A 165 -15.62 36.08 72.09
CA GLY A 165 -15.11 37.44 72.27
C GLY A 165 -15.78 38.12 73.46
N ALA A 166 -15.01 38.78 74.32
CA ALA A 166 -15.59 39.69 75.30
C ALA A 166 -16.31 40.82 74.56
N VAL A 167 -17.49 41.20 75.05
CA VAL A 167 -18.33 42.24 74.44
C VAL A 167 -17.56 43.56 74.45
N VAL A 168 -17.32 44.16 73.28
CA VAL A 168 -16.72 45.49 73.19
C VAL A 168 -17.77 46.50 73.66
N ASN A 169 -17.38 47.47 74.50
CA ASN A 169 -18.31 48.47 75.04
C ASN A 169 -19.11 49.14 73.92
N ASP A 170 -20.41 49.34 74.17
CA ASP A 170 -21.23 50.19 73.32
C ASP A 170 -20.79 51.66 73.43
N ASN A 171 -21.38 52.53 72.60
CA ASN A 171 -21.09 53.96 72.62
C ASN A 171 -21.53 54.67 73.92
N GLN A 172 -22.22 53.97 74.83
CA GLN A 172 -22.60 54.44 76.17
C GLN A 172 -21.66 53.90 77.26
N ALA A 173 -20.52 53.32 76.86
CA ALA A 173 -19.51 52.72 77.74
C ALA A 173 -20.05 51.55 78.60
N THR A 174 -21.17 50.94 78.19
CA THR A 174 -21.70 49.72 78.80
C THR A 174 -21.42 48.51 77.91
N PRO A 175 -20.93 47.37 78.45
CA PRO A 175 -20.78 46.15 77.65
C PRO A 175 -22.14 45.65 77.17
N ALA A 176 -22.42 45.72 75.86
CA ALA A 176 -23.68 45.25 75.28
C ALA A 176 -23.45 44.53 73.94
N PRO A 177 -24.11 43.37 73.69
CA PRO A 177 -23.89 42.59 72.46
C PRO A 177 -24.19 43.42 71.22
N ILE A 178 -23.30 43.39 70.21
CA ILE A 178 -23.59 43.99 68.91
C ILE A 178 -24.74 43.22 68.27
N THR A 179 -25.90 43.87 68.20
CA THR A 179 -27.07 43.40 67.47
C THR A 179 -27.17 44.10 66.12
N GLY A 180 -28.02 43.61 65.21
CA GLY A 180 -28.24 44.23 63.90
C GLY A 180 -28.79 45.66 63.94
N THR A 181 -29.22 46.15 65.11
CA THR A 181 -29.68 47.53 65.32
C THR A 181 -28.59 48.47 65.86
N THR A 182 -27.37 47.98 66.07
CA THR A 182 -26.25 48.78 66.56
C THR A 182 -25.74 49.69 65.45
N LEU A 183 -25.97 50.99 65.56
CA LEU A 183 -25.49 51.99 64.60
C LEU A 183 -24.05 52.39 64.95
N LEU A 184 -23.16 52.31 63.95
CA LEU A 184 -21.79 52.82 64.03
C LEU A 184 -21.80 54.26 63.52
N TYR A 185 -21.39 55.21 64.35
CA TYR A 185 -21.14 56.59 63.93
C TYR A 185 -19.63 56.84 63.97
#